data_AF-A0A5J6J503-F1
#
_entry.id   AF-A0A5J6J503-F1
#
_cell.length_a   1.000
_cell.length_b   1.000
_cell.length_c   1.000
_cell.angle_alpha   90.00
_cell.angle_beta   90.00
_cell.angle_gamma   90.00
#
_symmetry.space_group_name_H-M   'P 1'
#
loop_
_entity.id
_entity.type
_entity.pdbx_description
1 polymer ?
#
loop_
_entity_poly.entity_id
_entity_poly.type
_entity_poly.pdbx_seq_one_letter_code
_entity_poly.pdbx_strand_id
1 'polypeptide(L)'
;MSSQVIAVVTAVVLPLLLTELGDWCPWLAKRLVQWTARRLGDAAVAERYSEEWLAELEEVPGKLSRLIVATGKFLALPKSRWVLRAQRRAADGQLSFGDLLPTGRPSYWDRLEASGTMVGRVGQSEVCYRLTDAVLDADARSRNRLHMLVGPAGCGKTVALQWIDAALRQQGKEVHYLHAAWSPTAFQLDRRSRKRLVKASAEVGLLMVDEADVATIHALESLRLRCPVLIVGRTHPTRQPVNAGVVMDLSPLPGGILGGLH
;
A
#
# COMPACT_ATOMS: atom_id res chain seq x y z
N MET A 1 -18.05 -51.71 13.08
CA MET A 1 -18.98 -50.97 12.18
C MET A 1 -18.37 -50.97 10.79
N SER A 2 -19.09 -51.43 9.77
CA SER A 2 -18.58 -51.53 8.40
C SER A 2 -18.26 -50.13 7.84
N SER A 3 -17.14 -50.00 7.12
CA SER A 3 -16.70 -48.73 6.50
C SER A 3 -17.76 -48.07 5.61
N GLN A 4 -18.68 -48.86 5.06
CA GLN A 4 -19.84 -48.40 4.29
C GLN A 4 -20.79 -47.53 5.11
N VAL A 5 -21.02 -47.85 6.39
CA VAL A 5 -21.90 -47.04 7.25
C VAL A 5 -21.29 -45.67 7.50
N ILE A 6 -19.96 -45.60 7.74
CA ILE A 6 -19.26 -44.33 7.93
C ILE A 6 -19.32 -43.48 6.67
N ALA A 7 -19.15 -44.08 5.49
CA ALA A 7 -19.24 -43.37 4.22
C ALA A 7 -20.64 -42.78 3.98
N VAL A 8 -21.70 -43.57 4.21
CA VAL A 8 -23.09 -43.11 4.04
C VAL A 8 -23.44 -42.01 5.05
N VAL A 9 -23.09 -42.19 6.32
CA VAL A 9 -23.34 -41.18 7.35
C VAL A 9 -22.61 -39.88 7.02
N THR A 10 -21.33 -39.96 6.65
CA THR A 10 -20.56 -38.76 6.25
C THR A 10 -21.18 -38.07 5.03
N ALA A 11 -21.61 -38.83 4.02
CA ALA A 11 -22.20 -38.27 2.81
C ALA A 11 -23.53 -37.54 3.05
N VAL A 12 -24.30 -37.91 4.08
CA VAL A 12 -25.58 -37.27 4.42
C VAL A 12 -25.40 -36.13 5.43
N VAL A 13 -24.60 -36.37 6.47
CA VAL A 13 -24.43 -35.41 7.57
C VAL A 13 -23.58 -34.22 7.14
N LEU A 14 -22.55 -34.41 6.31
CA LEU A 14 -21.64 -33.33 5.92
C LEU A 14 -22.35 -32.22 5.10
N PRO A 15 -23.18 -32.51 4.08
CA PRO A 15 -23.93 -31.48 3.37
C PRO A 15 -24.94 -30.73 4.25
N LEU A 16 -25.59 -31.43 5.19
CA LEU A 16 -26.50 -30.80 6.15
C LEU A 16 -25.75 -29.81 7.04
N LEU A 17 -24.61 -30.23 7.59
CA LEU A 17 -23.76 -29.34 8.39
C LEU A 17 -23.25 -28.15 7.57
N LEU A 18 -22.83 -28.36 6.32
CA LEU A 18 -22.38 -27.28 5.44
C LEU A 18 -23.49 -26.27 5.13
N THR A 19 -24.73 -26.74 5.01
CA THR A 19 -25.90 -25.88 4.76
C THR A 19 -26.17 -24.98 5.97
N GLU A 20 -26.27 -25.56 7.16
CA GLU A 20 -26.50 -24.83 8.42
C GLU A 20 -25.35 -23.86 8.73
N LEU A 21 -24.10 -24.31 8.59
CA LEU A 21 -22.92 -23.46 8.75
C LEU A 21 -22.92 -22.31 7.75
N GLY A 22 -23.32 -22.58 6.51
CA GLY A 22 -23.45 -21.58 5.45
C GLY A 22 -24.37 -20.44 5.87
N ASP A 23 -25.52 -20.75 6.47
CA ASP A 23 -26.50 -19.74 6.92
C ASP A 23 -26.01 -18.89 8.09
N TRP A 24 -25.14 -19.44 8.95
CA TRP A 24 -24.59 -18.71 10.10
C TRP A 24 -23.40 -17.82 9.72
N CYS A 25 -22.68 -18.15 8.64
CA CYS A 25 -21.47 -17.44 8.23
C CYS A 25 -21.66 -15.93 8.03
N PRO A 26 -22.71 -15.42 7.34
CA PRO A 26 -22.90 -13.98 7.16
C PRO A 26 -23.11 -13.24 8.48
N TRP A 27 -23.88 -13.83 9.39
CA TRP A 27 -24.11 -13.26 10.72
C TRP A 27 -22.80 -13.20 11.52
N LEU A 28 -22.02 -14.30 11.50
CA LEU A 28 -20.73 -14.37 12.19
C LEU A 28 -19.71 -13.39 11.60
N ALA A 29 -19.68 -13.24 10.28
CA ALA A 29 -18.81 -12.30 9.59
C ALA A 29 -19.12 -10.84 9.98
N LYS A 30 -20.41 -10.44 9.97
CA LYS A 30 -20.84 -9.10 10.43
C LYS A 30 -20.44 -8.87 11.90
N ARG A 31 -20.64 -9.87 12.76
CA ARG A 31 -20.30 -9.78 14.18
C ARG A 31 -18.78 -9.65 14.40
N LEU A 32 -17.98 -10.40 13.65
CA LEU A 32 -16.53 -10.37 13.71
C LEU A 32 -15.97 -9.02 13.24
N VAL A 33 -16.50 -8.45 12.16
CA VAL A 33 -16.11 -7.11 11.67
C VAL A 33 -16.41 -6.04 12.71
N GLN A 34 -17.63 -6.01 13.24
CA GLN A 34 -18.01 -5.03 14.28
C GLN A 34 -17.13 -5.16 15.54
N TRP A 35 -16.87 -6.38 15.98
CA TRP A 35 -16.02 -6.62 17.15
C TRP A 35 -14.57 -6.22 16.89
N THR A 36 -14.06 -6.51 15.69
CA THR A 36 -12.72 -6.09 15.25
C THR A 36 -12.62 -4.58 15.23
N ALA A 37 -13.62 -3.87 14.67
CA ALA A 37 -13.66 -2.41 14.61
C ALA A 37 -13.63 -1.78 16.01
N ARG A 38 -14.43 -2.30 16.95
CA ARG A 38 -14.43 -1.84 18.36
C ARG A 38 -13.08 -2.01 19.05
N ARG A 39 -12.24 -2.96 18.61
CA ARG A 39 -10.90 -3.20 19.17
C ARG A 39 -9.84 -2.21 18.69
N LEU A 40 -10.13 -1.30 17.75
CA LEU A 40 -9.17 -0.27 17.33
C LEU A 40 -8.91 0.77 18.44
N GLY A 41 -9.89 1.02 19.30
CA GLY A 41 -9.75 1.77 20.55
C GLY A 41 -10.14 3.26 20.50
N ASP A 42 -10.41 3.83 19.33
CA ASP A 42 -11.20 5.08 19.23
C ASP A 42 -12.66 4.73 19.03
N ALA A 43 -13.59 5.43 19.67
CA ALA A 43 -15.00 5.24 19.38
C ALA A 43 -15.36 5.75 17.97
N ALA A 44 -14.93 6.97 17.63
CA ALA A 44 -15.25 7.59 16.35
C ALA A 44 -14.58 6.87 15.16
N VAL A 45 -13.32 6.46 15.34
CA VAL A 45 -12.61 5.67 14.32
C VAL A 45 -13.21 4.26 14.21
N ALA A 46 -13.56 3.61 15.33
CA ALA A 46 -14.19 2.29 15.28
C ALA A 46 -15.54 2.31 14.55
N GLU A 47 -16.37 3.33 14.76
CA GLU A 47 -17.66 3.48 14.07
C GLU A 47 -17.45 3.59 12.56
N ARG A 48 -16.61 4.53 12.12
CA ARG A 48 -16.28 4.71 10.71
C ARG A 48 -15.72 3.44 10.05
N TYR A 49 -14.73 2.80 10.66
CA TYR A 49 -14.18 1.56 10.10
C TYR A 49 -15.19 0.41 10.12
N SER A 50 -16.11 0.38 11.09
CA SER A 50 -17.17 -0.62 11.11
C SER A 50 -18.14 -0.45 9.94
N GLU A 51 -18.50 0.78 9.59
CA GLU A 51 -19.35 1.09 8.43
C GLU A 51 -18.64 0.72 7.13
N GLU A 52 -17.40 1.19 6.95
CA GLU A 52 -16.60 0.91 5.76
C GLU A 52 -16.39 -0.61 5.55
N TRP A 53 -16.04 -1.36 6.60
CA TRP A 53 -15.81 -2.80 6.48
C TRP A 53 -17.09 -3.60 6.34
N LEU A 54 -18.22 -3.14 6.89
CA LEU A 54 -19.52 -3.79 6.65
C LEU A 54 -19.98 -3.58 5.20
N ALA A 55 -19.77 -2.40 4.63
CA ALA A 55 -20.04 -2.13 3.22
C ALA A 55 -19.19 -3.03 2.31
N GLU A 56 -17.88 -3.11 2.55
CA GLU A 56 -16.97 -4.00 1.82
C GLU A 56 -17.40 -5.48 1.94
N LEU A 57 -17.90 -5.89 3.11
CA LEU A 57 -18.39 -7.25 3.34
C LEU A 57 -19.65 -7.57 2.53
N GLU A 58 -20.52 -6.58 2.28
CA GLU A 58 -21.74 -6.77 1.51
C GLU A 58 -21.47 -6.96 0.02
N GLU A 59 -20.40 -6.35 -0.49
CA GLU A 59 -19.92 -6.50 -1.88
C GLU A 59 -19.28 -7.88 -2.16
N VAL A 60 -18.81 -8.59 -1.14
CA VAL A 60 -18.17 -9.91 -1.31
C VAL A 60 -19.21 -10.99 -1.62
N PRO A 61 -19.12 -11.69 -2.77
CA PRO A 61 -20.03 -12.78 -3.11
C PRO A 61 -19.74 -14.03 -2.29
N GLY A 62 -20.80 -14.72 -1.86
CA GLY A 62 -20.73 -15.99 -1.14
C GLY A 62 -20.66 -15.87 0.38
N LYS A 63 -21.32 -16.81 1.09
CA LYS A 63 -21.45 -16.80 2.56
C LYS A 63 -20.12 -17.05 3.28
N LEU A 64 -19.36 -18.04 2.80
CA LEU A 64 -18.05 -18.40 3.36
C LEU A 64 -16.97 -17.35 3.05
N SER A 65 -16.97 -16.80 1.83
CA SER A 65 -16.02 -15.75 1.42
C SER A 65 -16.08 -14.55 2.34
N ARG A 66 -17.29 -14.12 2.74
CA ARG A 66 -17.49 -13.05 3.73
C ARG A 66 -16.81 -13.35 5.05
N LEU A 67 -16.95 -14.58 5.57
CA LEU A 67 -16.30 -14.98 6.82
C LEU A 67 -14.77 -14.97 6.70
N ILE A 68 -14.22 -15.42 5.55
CA ILE A 68 -12.77 -15.38 5.29
C ILE A 68 -12.27 -13.93 5.27
N VAL A 69 -12.96 -13.03 4.58
CA VAL A 69 -12.60 -11.59 4.53
C VAL A 69 -12.66 -10.96 5.93
N ALA A 70 -13.74 -11.20 6.68
CA ALA A 70 -13.88 -10.72 8.06
C ALA A 70 -12.74 -11.22 8.97
N THR A 71 -12.36 -12.50 8.80
CA THR A 71 -11.23 -13.10 9.53
C THR A 71 -9.90 -12.44 9.15
N GLY A 72 -9.70 -12.13 7.87
CA GLY A 72 -8.54 -11.37 7.40
C GLY A 72 -8.43 -9.99 8.05
N LYS A 73 -9.55 -9.26 8.18
CA LYS A 73 -9.58 -7.96 8.90
C LYS A 73 -9.24 -8.14 10.38
N PHE A 74 -9.73 -9.20 11.02
CA PHE A 74 -9.39 -9.53 12.40
C PHE A 74 -7.89 -9.82 12.57
N LEU A 75 -7.30 -10.63 11.70
CA LEU A 75 -5.86 -10.93 11.75
C LEU A 75 -4.99 -9.70 11.45
N ALA A 76 -5.48 -8.77 10.64
CA ALA A 76 -4.82 -7.50 10.36
C ALA A 76 -4.94 -6.47 11.50
N LEU A 77 -5.79 -6.71 12.51
CA LEU A 77 -6.07 -5.77 13.59
C LEU A 77 -4.82 -5.27 14.34
N PRO A 78 -3.84 -6.11 14.74
CA PRO A 78 -2.66 -5.63 15.46
C PRO A 78 -1.90 -4.57 14.66
N LYS A 79 -1.80 -4.76 13.35
CA LYS A 79 -1.17 -3.82 12.43
C LYS A 79 -1.97 -2.52 12.33
N SER A 80 -3.30 -2.61 12.14
CA SER A 80 -4.16 -1.41 12.08
C SER A 80 -4.09 -0.59 13.36
N ARG A 81 -4.03 -1.25 14.53
CA ARG A 81 -3.86 -0.55 15.82
C ARG A 81 -2.53 0.19 15.91
N TRP A 82 -1.46 -0.41 15.41
CA TRP A 82 -0.15 0.23 15.40
C TRP A 82 -0.15 1.49 14.53
N VAL A 83 -0.74 1.41 13.33
CA VAL A 83 -0.87 2.54 12.41
C VAL A 83 -1.71 3.66 13.02
N LEU A 84 -2.87 3.36 13.61
CA LEU A 84 -3.69 4.38 14.26
C LEU A 84 -3.00 5.04 15.46
N ARG A 85 -2.26 4.27 16.26
CA ARG A 85 -1.48 4.84 17.38
C ARG A 85 -0.38 5.77 16.88
N ALA A 86 0.32 5.39 15.80
CA ALA A 86 1.30 6.27 15.16
C ALA A 86 0.64 7.55 14.67
N GLN A 87 -0.53 7.47 14.04
CA GLN A 87 -1.31 8.63 13.60
C GLN A 87 -1.75 9.55 14.76
N ARG A 88 -2.20 9.00 15.89
CA ARG A 88 -2.56 9.83 17.05
C ARG A 88 -1.37 10.59 17.61
N ARG A 89 -0.25 9.89 17.84
CA ARG A 89 0.98 10.54 18.31
C ARG A 89 1.48 11.61 17.34
N ALA A 90 1.27 11.40 16.04
CA ALA A 90 1.56 12.38 15.00
C ALA A 90 0.72 13.65 15.14
N ALA A 91 -0.60 13.48 15.30
CA ALA A 91 -1.56 14.57 15.49
C ALA A 91 -1.29 15.37 16.76
N ASP A 92 -0.93 14.70 17.86
CA ASP A 92 -0.57 15.34 19.14
C ASP A 92 0.75 16.12 19.07
N GLY A 93 1.47 16.03 17.95
CA GLY A 93 2.67 16.80 17.69
C GLY A 93 3.89 16.39 18.53
N GLN A 94 3.79 15.28 19.27
CA GLN A 94 4.86 14.71 20.10
C GLN A 94 5.90 13.89 19.30
N LEU A 95 5.60 13.53 18.06
CA LEU A 95 6.50 12.71 17.24
C LEU A 95 7.61 13.53 16.55
N SER A 96 8.84 13.02 16.66
CA SER A 96 9.95 13.40 15.81
C SER A 96 9.66 12.96 14.37
N PHE A 97 10.30 13.57 13.37
CA PHE A 97 10.09 13.22 11.96
C PHE A 97 10.37 11.74 11.66
N GLY A 98 11.36 11.15 12.37
CA GLY A 98 11.66 9.71 12.30
C GLY A 98 10.59 8.79 12.89
N ASP A 99 9.61 9.34 13.64
CA ASP A 99 8.46 8.63 14.15
C ASP A 99 7.18 8.87 13.31
N LEU A 100 7.12 10.01 12.60
CA LEU A 100 6.02 10.38 11.70
C LEU A 100 6.07 9.59 10.39
N LEU A 101 7.28 9.34 9.91
CA LEU A 101 7.56 8.42 8.82
C LEU A 101 8.07 7.15 9.45
N PRO A 102 7.43 5.98 9.25
CA PRO A 102 8.07 4.73 9.60
C PRO A 102 9.37 4.67 8.79
N THR A 103 10.48 5.01 9.43
CA THR A 103 11.83 5.03 8.86
C THR A 103 12.35 3.62 8.59
N GLY A 104 11.62 2.60 9.04
CA GLY A 104 11.81 1.21 8.63
C GLY A 104 11.16 0.95 7.28
N ARG A 105 11.86 0.18 6.43
CA ARG A 105 11.33 -0.47 5.22
C ARG A 105 9.87 -0.87 5.45
N PRO A 106 8.95 -0.63 4.50
CA PRO A 106 7.58 -1.07 4.64
C PRO A 106 7.53 -2.52 5.11
N SER A 107 6.84 -2.83 6.21
CA SER A 107 6.79 -4.20 6.81
C SER A 107 6.39 -5.33 5.85
N TYR A 108 5.85 -5.01 4.67
CA TYR A 108 5.54 -6.00 3.64
C TYR A 108 6.75 -6.35 2.76
N TRP A 109 7.83 -5.57 2.81
CA TRP A 109 9.08 -5.78 2.07
C TRP A 109 9.87 -6.99 2.57
N ASP A 110 9.90 -7.21 3.88
CA ASP A 110 10.62 -8.36 4.48
C ASP A 110 10.09 -9.70 3.96
N ARG A 111 8.82 -9.75 3.52
CA ARG A 111 8.19 -10.95 2.96
C ARG A 111 8.54 -11.21 1.49
N LEU A 112 8.98 -10.17 0.77
CA LEU A 112 9.37 -10.23 -0.66
C LEU A 112 10.87 -10.45 -0.85
N GLU A 113 11.71 -10.02 0.09
CA GLU A 113 13.15 -10.37 0.08
C GLU A 113 13.36 -11.89 0.11
N ALA A 114 12.49 -12.63 0.80
CA ALA A 114 12.51 -14.10 0.82
C ALA A 114 12.20 -14.75 -0.55
N SER A 115 11.54 -14.02 -1.46
CA SER A 115 11.18 -14.50 -2.79
C SER A 115 11.99 -13.85 -3.91
N GLY A 116 13.19 -13.30 -3.59
CA GLY A 116 14.02 -12.36 -4.36
C GLY A 116 14.41 -12.71 -5.81
N THR A 117 13.46 -13.11 -6.64
CA THR A 117 13.59 -13.23 -8.08
C THR A 117 12.84 -12.06 -8.70
N MET A 118 13.56 -11.09 -9.29
CA MET A 118 12.95 -10.22 -10.28
C MET A 118 12.34 -11.13 -11.35
N VAL A 119 11.01 -11.20 -11.41
CA VAL A 119 10.32 -12.05 -12.37
C VAL A 119 10.52 -11.46 -13.76
N GLY A 120 11.65 -11.78 -14.39
CA GLY A 120 11.93 -11.96 -15.82
C GLY A 120 11.38 -10.96 -16.85
N ARG A 121 10.79 -9.83 -16.47
CA ARG A 121 10.30 -8.85 -17.43
C ARG A 121 11.48 -7.97 -17.79
N VAL A 122 12.04 -8.21 -18.98
CA VAL A 122 13.18 -7.53 -19.60
C VAL A 122 13.08 -5.98 -19.58
N GLY A 123 11.91 -5.40 -19.28
CA GLY A 123 11.75 -3.96 -19.08
C GLY A 123 11.92 -3.43 -17.65
N GLN A 124 11.79 -4.24 -16.59
CA GLN A 124 11.79 -3.73 -15.21
C GLN A 124 13.18 -3.24 -14.77
N SER A 125 14.24 -3.96 -15.12
CA SER A 125 15.62 -3.55 -14.79
C SER A 125 16.01 -2.25 -15.48
N GLU A 126 15.61 -2.07 -16.74
CA GLU A 126 15.85 -0.83 -17.50
C GLU A 126 15.08 0.35 -16.90
N VAL A 127 13.80 0.14 -16.54
CA VAL A 127 13.00 1.16 -15.85
C VAL A 127 13.64 1.55 -14.52
N CYS A 128 14.05 0.57 -13.71
CA CYS A 128 14.74 0.81 -12.45
C CYS A 128 16.06 1.55 -12.66
N TYR A 129 16.88 1.15 -13.63
CA TYR A 129 18.16 1.78 -13.91
C TYR A 129 17.97 3.24 -14.32
N ARG A 130 17.11 3.53 -15.31
CA ARG A 130 16.82 4.89 -15.77
C ARG A 130 16.25 5.77 -14.68
N LEU A 131 15.37 5.23 -13.84
CA LEU A 131 14.74 5.98 -12.78
C LEU A 131 15.73 6.26 -11.63
N THR A 132 16.55 5.28 -11.26
CA THR A 132 17.64 5.48 -10.29
C THR A 132 18.66 6.47 -10.81
N ASP A 133 19.07 6.36 -12.08
CA ASP A 133 19.99 7.28 -12.72
C ASP A 133 19.44 8.71 -12.73
N ALA A 134 18.18 8.89 -13.16
CA ALA A 134 17.53 10.21 -13.15
C ALA A 134 17.36 10.81 -11.75
N VAL A 135 17.22 9.99 -10.71
CA VAL A 135 17.16 10.43 -9.31
C VAL A 135 18.56 10.71 -8.76
N LEU A 136 19.56 9.95 -9.17
CA LEU A 136 20.94 10.12 -8.75
C LEU A 136 21.58 11.36 -9.37
N ASP A 137 21.36 11.54 -10.68
CA ASP A 137 21.84 12.63 -11.54
C ASP A 137 20.96 13.89 -11.45
N ALA A 138 19.96 13.89 -10.57
CA ALA A 138 19.21 15.09 -10.23
C ALA A 138 20.18 16.13 -9.62
N ASP A 139 20.74 16.97 -10.48
CA ASP A 139 21.64 18.07 -10.16
C ASP A 139 21.06 18.89 -9.00
N ALA A 140 21.90 19.52 -8.18
CA ALA A 140 21.45 20.32 -7.02
C ALA A 140 20.51 21.48 -7.43
N ARG A 141 20.42 21.80 -8.73
CA ARG A 141 19.49 22.76 -9.33
C ARG A 141 18.11 22.17 -9.68
N SER A 142 18.00 20.85 -9.75
CA SER A 142 16.77 20.11 -10.05
C SER A 142 16.00 19.65 -8.80
N ARG A 143 16.25 20.32 -7.67
CA ARG A 143 15.50 20.15 -6.41
C ARG A 143 14.01 20.38 -6.68
N ASN A 144 13.15 19.53 -6.11
CA ASN A 144 11.71 19.48 -6.35
C ASN A 144 11.25 18.81 -7.66
N ARG A 145 12.03 17.95 -8.30
CA ARG A 145 11.52 17.12 -9.40
C ARG A 145 10.69 15.96 -8.89
N LEU A 146 9.53 15.75 -9.52
CA LEU A 146 8.62 14.63 -9.24
C LEU A 146 8.87 13.53 -10.28
N HIS A 147 9.64 12.51 -9.91
CA HIS A 147 9.78 11.29 -10.70
C HIS A 147 8.58 10.38 -10.41
N MET A 148 8.11 9.64 -11.40
CA MET A 148 6.89 8.84 -11.25
C MET A 148 7.12 7.42 -11.75
N LEU A 149 6.68 6.46 -10.95
CA LEU A 149 6.61 5.05 -11.30
C LEU A 149 5.15 4.60 -11.20
N VAL A 150 4.48 4.49 -12.35
CA VAL A 150 3.06 4.15 -12.42
C VAL A 150 2.85 2.76 -12.99
N GLY A 151 1.67 2.20 -12.78
CA GLY A 151 1.25 0.94 -13.40
C GLY A 151 0.20 0.20 -12.58
N PRO A 152 -0.46 -0.83 -13.15
CA PRO A 152 -1.55 -1.54 -12.49
C PRO A 152 -1.09 -2.32 -11.26
N ALA A 153 -2.04 -2.84 -10.48
CA ALA A 153 -1.72 -3.76 -9.38
C ALA A 153 -0.94 -4.99 -9.92
N GLY A 154 0.06 -5.45 -9.18
CA GLY A 154 0.85 -6.63 -9.56
C GLY A 154 1.94 -6.41 -10.62
N CYS A 155 2.17 -5.19 -11.12
CA CYS A 155 3.22 -4.93 -12.13
C CYS A 155 4.66 -4.82 -11.58
N GLY A 156 4.89 -5.11 -10.30
CA GLY A 156 6.23 -5.10 -9.69
C GLY A 156 6.73 -3.75 -9.19
N LYS A 157 5.87 -2.71 -9.07
CA LYS A 157 6.24 -1.39 -8.50
C LYS A 157 6.98 -1.49 -7.16
N THR A 158 6.50 -2.36 -6.27
CA THR A 158 7.13 -2.64 -4.98
C THR A 158 8.56 -3.15 -5.12
N VAL A 159 8.79 -4.12 -6.01
CA VAL A 159 10.11 -4.71 -6.24
C VAL A 159 11.05 -3.66 -6.84
N ALA A 160 10.55 -2.84 -7.77
CA ALA A 160 11.29 -1.72 -8.32
C ALA A 160 11.71 -0.73 -7.23
N LEU A 161 10.78 -0.34 -6.34
CA LEU A 161 11.08 0.53 -5.21
C LEU A 161 12.15 -0.04 -4.28
N GLN A 162 12.09 -1.33 -3.96
CA GLN A 162 13.12 -2.00 -3.14
C GLN A 162 14.50 -1.93 -3.79
N TRP A 163 14.56 -2.15 -5.10
CA TRP A 163 15.81 -2.08 -5.84
C TRP A 163 16.39 -0.66 -5.85
N ILE A 164 15.54 0.35 -6.09
CA ILE A 164 15.93 1.76 -6.06
C ILE A 164 16.39 2.16 -4.64
N ASP A 165 15.70 1.72 -3.59
CA ASP A 165 16.12 1.92 -2.19
C ASP A 165 17.53 1.40 -1.94
N ALA A 166 17.75 0.13 -2.31
CA ALA A 166 19.01 -0.55 -2.10
C ALA A 166 20.14 0.17 -2.85
N ALA A 167 19.91 0.54 -4.12
CA ALA A 167 20.88 1.26 -4.93
C ALA A 167 21.22 2.64 -4.33
N LEU A 168 20.23 3.40 -3.86
CA LEU A 168 20.46 4.71 -3.25
C LEU A 168 21.18 4.63 -1.90
N ARG A 169 20.81 3.65 -1.08
CA ARG A 169 21.48 3.41 0.22
C ARG A 169 22.92 2.94 0.04
N GLN A 170 23.22 2.16 -1.00
CA GLN A 170 24.60 1.80 -1.36
C GLN A 170 25.45 3.04 -1.70
N GLN A 171 24.82 4.10 -2.22
CA GLN A 171 25.47 5.39 -2.48
C GLN A 171 25.47 6.33 -1.26
N GLY A 172 25.06 5.85 -0.08
CA GLY A 172 24.99 6.65 1.15
C GLY A 172 23.87 7.68 1.16
N LYS A 173 22.92 7.65 0.22
CA LYS A 173 21.77 8.56 0.21
C LYS A 173 20.72 8.08 1.20
N GLU A 174 20.21 9.00 2.02
CA GLU A 174 19.09 8.73 2.90
C GLU A 174 17.77 8.74 2.12
N VAL A 175 17.02 7.64 2.21
CA VAL A 175 15.71 7.47 1.54
C VAL A 175 14.63 7.42 2.60
N HIS A 176 13.62 8.29 2.47
CA HIS A 176 12.44 8.28 3.35
C HIS A 176 11.19 7.81 2.63
N TYR A 177 10.38 7.03 3.32
CA TYR A 177 9.14 6.46 2.79
C TYR A 177 7.92 7.17 3.35
N LEU A 178 7.03 7.54 2.45
CA LEU A 178 5.69 8.00 2.69
C LEU A 178 4.73 7.01 2.01
N HIS A 179 3.70 6.58 2.73
CA HIS A 179 2.64 5.78 2.14
C HIS A 179 1.38 6.65 2.07
N ALA A 180 0.95 6.98 0.86
CA ALA A 180 -0.14 7.90 0.57
C ALA A 180 -1.53 7.27 0.72
N ALA A 181 -1.66 6.04 1.21
CA ALA A 181 -2.95 5.52 1.71
C ALA A 181 -3.52 6.31 2.91
N TRP A 182 -2.86 7.40 3.32
CA TRP A 182 -3.50 8.54 3.96
C TRP A 182 -4.60 9.09 3.05
N SER A 183 -5.83 8.60 3.26
CA SER A 183 -7.12 9.00 2.68
C SER A 183 -7.12 10.24 1.74
N PRO A 184 -7.86 10.22 0.62
CA PRO A 184 -7.98 11.37 -0.30
C PRO A 184 -8.46 12.68 0.37
N THR A 185 -9.08 12.60 1.55
CA THR A 185 -9.40 13.78 2.39
C THR A 185 -8.30 14.15 3.41
N ALA A 186 -7.46 13.19 3.80
CA ALA A 186 -6.36 13.36 4.75
C ALA A 186 -5.13 14.07 4.16
N PHE A 187 -4.98 14.10 2.82
CA PHE A 187 -3.96 14.94 2.18
C PHE A 187 -4.35 16.42 2.09
N GLN A 188 -5.32 16.88 2.89
CA GLN A 188 -5.25 18.22 3.46
C GLN A 188 -4.10 18.25 4.46
N LEU A 189 -2.85 18.21 3.96
CA LEU A 189 -1.67 18.47 4.77
C LEU A 189 -1.90 19.81 5.47
N ASP A 190 -2.12 19.74 6.77
CA ASP A 190 -2.26 20.93 7.60
C ASP A 190 -0.98 21.79 7.44
N ARG A 191 -1.09 23.08 7.77
CA ARG A 191 0.02 24.02 7.58
C ARG A 191 1.30 23.61 8.34
N ARG A 192 1.18 22.90 9.46
CA ARG A 192 2.28 22.38 10.27
C ARG A 192 2.93 21.17 9.60
N SER A 193 2.14 20.24 9.09
CA SER A 193 2.60 19.06 8.36
C SER A 193 3.32 19.44 7.05
N ARG A 194 2.80 20.44 6.31
CA ARG A 194 3.53 21.02 5.15
C ARG A 194 4.89 21.58 5.54
N LYS A 195 4.95 22.41 6.60
CA LYS A 195 6.22 22.97 7.09
C LYS A 195 7.20 21.89 7.52
N ARG A 196 6.72 20.84 8.18
CA ARG A 196 7.53 19.70 8.60
C ARG A 196 8.09 18.95 7.40
N LEU A 197 7.27 18.66 6.39
CA LEU A 197 7.71 17.96 5.19
C LEU A 197 8.75 18.77 4.40
N VAL A 198 8.53 20.09 4.25
CA VAL A 198 9.50 20.98 3.61
C VAL A 198 10.81 21.03 4.40
N LYS A 199 10.75 21.15 5.73
CA LYS A 199 11.95 21.15 6.58
C LYS A 199 12.72 19.84 6.42
N ALA A 200 12.04 18.70 6.54
CA ALA A 200 12.69 17.40 6.49
C ALA A 200 13.20 17.04 5.10
N SER A 201 12.57 17.53 4.03
CA SER A 201 13.11 17.38 2.66
C SER A 201 14.49 18.02 2.47
N ALA A 202 14.95 18.84 3.40
CA ALA A 202 16.31 19.40 3.39
C ALA A 202 17.38 18.41 3.87
N GLU A 203 16.99 17.40 4.65
CA GLU A 203 17.89 16.42 5.27
C GLU A 203 17.90 15.09 4.49
N VAL A 204 16.86 14.81 3.72
CA VAL A 204 16.66 13.55 3.00
C VAL A 204 17.22 13.63 1.57
N GLY A 205 17.87 12.55 1.10
CA GLY A 205 18.38 12.42 -0.26
C GLY A 205 17.32 12.11 -1.31
N LEU A 206 16.30 11.32 -0.96
CA LEU A 206 15.11 11.04 -1.78
C LEU A 206 13.87 10.83 -0.90
N LEU A 207 12.76 11.47 -1.27
CA LEU A 207 11.45 11.16 -0.70
C LEU A 207 10.68 10.20 -1.61
N MET A 208 10.39 8.99 -1.15
CA MET A 208 9.56 8.02 -1.86
C MET A 208 8.12 8.07 -1.33
N VAL A 209 7.14 8.19 -2.23
CA VAL A 209 5.71 8.29 -1.91
C VAL A 209 4.96 7.17 -2.61
N ASP A 210 4.58 6.12 -1.88
CA ASP A 210 3.89 4.94 -2.38
C ASP A 210 2.36 5.09 -2.33
N GLU A 211 1.64 4.46 -3.26
CA GLU A 211 0.18 4.55 -3.45
C GLU A 211 -0.35 6.00 -3.56
N ALA A 212 0.39 6.88 -4.23
CA ALA A 212 -0.01 8.27 -4.43
C ALA A 212 -1.18 8.39 -5.41
N ASP A 213 -2.19 9.16 -5.01
CA ASP A 213 -3.30 9.58 -5.87
C ASP A 213 -3.06 10.97 -6.49
N VAL A 214 -3.99 11.42 -7.34
CA VAL A 214 -3.91 12.70 -8.04
C VAL A 214 -3.84 13.89 -7.06
N ALA A 215 -4.58 13.82 -5.94
CA ALA A 215 -4.58 14.85 -4.92
C ALA A 215 -3.21 14.96 -4.21
N THR A 216 -2.61 13.81 -3.90
CA THR A 216 -1.26 13.72 -3.33
C THR A 216 -0.21 14.33 -4.27
N ILE A 217 -0.30 14.01 -5.57
CA ILE A 217 0.61 14.56 -6.59
C ILE A 217 0.52 16.09 -6.62
N HIS A 218 -0.68 16.66 -6.69
CA HIS A 218 -0.86 18.12 -6.69
C HIS A 218 -0.39 18.78 -5.39
N ALA A 219 -0.63 18.13 -4.25
CA ALA A 219 -0.14 18.63 -2.98
C ALA A 219 1.39 18.66 -2.95
N LEU A 220 2.07 17.59 -3.40
CA LEU A 220 3.52 17.52 -3.49
C LEU A 220 4.09 18.54 -4.50
N GLU A 221 3.44 18.73 -5.64
CA GLU A 221 3.80 19.76 -6.63
C GLU A 221 3.75 21.17 -6.02
N SER A 222 2.75 21.45 -5.18
CA SER A 222 2.63 22.74 -4.50
C SER A 222 3.70 22.95 -3.42
N LEU A 223 4.32 21.87 -2.93
CA LEU A 223 5.39 21.93 -1.94
C LEU A 223 6.71 22.14 -2.68
N ARG A 224 7.50 23.12 -2.24
CA ARG A 224 8.86 23.35 -2.75
C ARG A 224 9.85 22.48 -1.99
N LEU A 225 9.78 21.17 -2.19
CA LEU A 225 10.65 20.21 -1.49
C LEU A 225 12.09 20.37 -1.99
N ARG A 226 13.06 20.21 -1.07
CA ARG A 226 14.48 20.39 -1.39
C ARG A 226 15.16 19.12 -1.91
N CYS A 227 14.49 17.99 -1.82
CA CYS A 227 14.94 16.71 -2.36
C CYS A 227 14.12 16.34 -3.62
N PRO A 228 14.64 15.43 -4.46
CA PRO A 228 13.80 14.76 -5.45
C PRO A 228 12.71 13.93 -4.74
N VAL A 229 11.58 13.75 -5.43
CA VAL A 229 10.47 12.92 -4.95
C VAL A 229 10.20 11.84 -5.98
N LEU A 230 10.16 10.58 -5.54
CA LEU A 230 9.70 9.45 -6.34
C LEU A 230 8.28 9.09 -5.93
N ILE A 231 7.34 9.33 -6.83
CA ILE A 231 5.92 9.03 -6.66
C ILE A 231 5.63 7.66 -7.28
N VAL A 232 5.01 6.78 -6.53
CA VAL A 232 4.57 5.48 -7.01
C VAL A 232 3.05 5.41 -6.92
N GLY A 233 2.41 5.20 -8.06
CA GLY A 233 0.97 5.29 -8.21
C GLY A 233 0.40 4.16 -9.07
N ARG A 234 -0.93 4.01 -9.03
CA ARG A 234 -1.63 3.01 -9.86
C ARG A 234 -2.00 3.54 -11.23
N THR A 235 -2.33 4.82 -11.30
CA THR A 235 -2.83 5.48 -12.51
C THR A 235 -1.85 6.53 -12.97
N HIS A 236 -1.70 6.62 -14.29
CA HIS A 236 -1.03 7.75 -14.89
C HIS A 236 -1.86 9.01 -14.57
N PRO A 237 -1.26 10.09 -14.04
CA PRO A 237 -2.00 11.32 -13.86
C PRO A 237 -2.47 11.81 -15.24
N THR A 238 -3.71 12.30 -15.32
CA THR A 238 -4.27 12.89 -16.55
C THR A 238 -3.50 14.12 -16.99
N ARG A 239 -2.85 14.80 -16.05
CA ARG A 239 -1.95 15.93 -16.26
C ARG A 239 -0.62 15.66 -15.58
N GLN A 240 0.48 15.72 -16.33
CA GLN A 240 1.80 15.66 -15.74
C GLN A 240 2.10 16.94 -14.93
N PRO A 241 2.71 16.82 -13.74
CA PRO A 241 3.16 17.99 -12.97
C PRO A 241 4.09 18.89 -13.78
N VAL A 242 4.09 20.18 -13.50
CA VAL A 242 4.98 21.15 -14.17
C VAL A 242 6.45 20.85 -13.89
N ASN A 243 6.72 20.27 -12.72
CA ASN A 243 8.04 19.81 -12.27
C ASN A 243 8.23 18.29 -12.42
N ALA A 244 7.48 17.65 -13.32
CA ALA A 244 7.67 16.24 -13.61
C ALA A 244 9.10 15.98 -14.10
N GLY A 245 9.74 15.00 -13.47
CA GLY A 245 11.00 14.43 -13.92
C GLY A 245 10.74 13.27 -14.86
N VAL A 246 11.40 12.14 -14.58
CA VAL A 246 11.20 10.92 -15.34
C VAL A 246 9.90 10.23 -14.91
N VAL A 247 9.03 9.95 -15.87
CA VAL A 247 7.79 9.20 -15.69
C VAL A 247 7.94 7.85 -16.37
N MET A 248 7.76 6.78 -15.60
CA MET A 248 7.88 5.39 -16.06
C MET A 248 6.58 4.66 -15.81
N ASP A 249 6.09 3.95 -16.82
CA ASP A 249 4.89 3.12 -16.72
C ASP A 249 5.27 1.64 -16.82
N LEU A 250 4.95 0.88 -15.78
CA LEU A 250 5.13 -0.57 -15.70
C LEU A 250 3.94 -1.35 -16.28
N SER A 251 2.98 -0.67 -16.90
CA SER A 251 1.90 -1.31 -17.63
C SER A 251 2.45 -2.18 -18.76
N PRO A 252 1.86 -3.37 -19.03
CA PRO A 252 2.24 -4.17 -20.18
C PRO A 252 2.05 -3.34 -21.45
N LEU A 253 3.03 -3.39 -22.36
CA LEU A 253 2.96 -2.67 -23.63
C LEU A 253 1.68 -3.08 -24.38
N PRO A 254 0.84 -2.12 -24.80
CA PRO A 254 -0.36 -2.43 -25.59
C PRO A 254 0.10 -3.05 -26.92
N GLY A 255 -0.08 -4.36 -27.06
CA GLY A 255 0.36 -5.11 -28.24
C GLY A 255 1.40 -6.21 -27.96
N GLY A 256 1.80 -6.42 -26.71
CA GLY A 256 2.52 -7.64 -26.31
C GLY A 256 1.59 -8.85 -26.43
N ILE A 257 1.45 -9.39 -27.64
CA ILE A 257 0.89 -10.71 -27.88
C ILE A 257 1.70 -11.66 -26.98
N LEU A 258 1.05 -12.21 -25.95
CA LEU A 258 1.57 -13.35 -25.21
C LEU A 258 1.62 -14.51 -26.20
N GLY A 259 2.65 -14.51 -27.05
CA GLY A 259 3.00 -15.63 -27.90
C GLY A 259 3.20 -16.82 -26.96
N GLY A 260 2.35 -17.83 -27.13
CA GLY A 260 2.32 -19.01 -26.30
C GLY A 260 3.70 -19.65 -26.25
N LEU A 261 4.28 -19.69 -25.06
CA LEU A 261 5.24 -20.71 -24.67
C LEU A 261 4.41 -21.78 -23.96
N HIS A 262 3.82 -22.65 -24.77
CA HIS A 262 3.44 -24.01 -24.40
C HIS A 262 4.62 -24.93 -24.67
#